data_AF-A0A919JG01-F1
#
_entry.id   AF-A0A919JG01-F1
#
_cell.length_a   1.000
_cell.length_b   1.000
_cell.length_c   1.000
_cell.angle_alpha   90.00
_cell.angle_beta   90.00
_cell.angle_gamma   90.00
#
_symmetry.space_group_name_H-M   'P 1'
#
loop_
_entity.id
_entity.type
_entity.pdbx_description
1 polymer ?
#
loop_
_entity_poly.entity_id
_entity_poly.type
_entity_poly.pdbx_seq_one_letter_code
_entity_poly.pdbx_strand_id
1 'polypeptide(L)'
;MTIDTHVVNDGVVRLAVRGVLDAATADLLADAVAAVLTTQRPAEVVVDLAEVALCDAAGIDALLAARAAAAAQVVGLVVINPRGVVRRALDDSGTLDRLTAPPTVR
;
A
#
# COMPACT_ATOMS: atom_id res chain seq x y z
N MET A 1 3.23 13.42 4.40
CA MET A 1 2.58 12.11 4.65
C MET A 1 3.22 11.48 5.87
N THR A 2 2.48 10.75 6.69
CA THR A 2 3.04 9.91 7.77
C THR A 2 2.59 8.47 7.58
N ILE A 3 3.41 7.52 8.05
CA ILE A 3 3.13 6.08 8.00
C ILE A 3 3.42 5.50 9.38
N ASP A 4 2.40 4.91 9.98
CA ASP A 4 2.55 4.13 11.22
C ASP A 4 2.56 2.64 10.88
N THR A 5 3.55 1.91 11.39
CA THR A 5 3.68 0.47 11.18
C THR A 5 3.15 -0.28 12.40
N HIS A 6 2.19 -1.17 12.17
CA HIS A 6 1.59 -2.00 13.21
C HIS A 6 1.70 -3.48 12.84
N VAL A 7 2.34 -4.27 13.71
CA VAL A 7 2.23 -5.73 13.65
C VAL A 7 0.86 -6.09 14.20
N VAL A 8 0.01 -6.70 13.39
CA VAL A 8 -1.38 -6.99 13.77
C VAL A 8 -1.42 -8.36 14.45
N ASN A 9 -1.08 -9.43 13.71
CA ASN A 9 -1.02 -10.84 14.13
C ASN A 9 -0.73 -11.74 12.90
N ASP A 10 -0.38 -13.02 13.09
CA ASP A 10 -0.23 -14.05 12.03
C ASP A 10 0.65 -13.67 10.82
N GLY A 11 1.73 -12.93 11.07
CA GLY A 11 2.64 -12.49 10.02
C GLY A 11 2.08 -11.37 9.13
N VAL A 12 1.03 -10.67 9.58
CA VAL A 12 0.48 -9.49 8.91
C VAL A 12 1.04 -8.21 9.52
N VAL A 13 1.52 -7.32 8.65
CA VAL A 13 1.96 -5.98 9.03
C VAL A 13 1.10 -4.95 8.33
N ARG A 14 0.50 -4.03 9.10
CA ARG A 14 -0.31 -2.93 8.58
C ARG A 14 0.49 -1.64 8.57
N LEU A 15 0.55 -0.99 7.42
CA LEU A 15 1.03 0.38 7.22
C LEU A 15 -0.18 1.32 7.18
N ALA A 16 -0.40 2.10 8.23
CA ALA A 16 -1.44 3.13 8.26
C ALA A 16 -0.92 4.43 7.68
N VAL A 17 -1.42 4.81 6.49
CA VAL A 17 -0.93 5.96 5.73
C VAL A 17 -1.87 7.16 5.92
N ARG A 18 -1.29 8.33 6.20
CA ARG A 18 -2.04 9.57 6.48
C ARG A 18 -1.51 10.74 5.65
N GLY A 19 -2.43 11.55 5.13
CA GLY A 19 -2.12 12.77 4.36
C GLY A 19 -2.25 12.59 2.85
N VAL A 20 -1.34 13.19 2.08
CA VAL A 20 -1.34 13.12 0.61
C VAL A 20 -0.34 12.07 0.14
N LEU A 21 -0.73 11.25 -0.83
CA LEU A 21 0.13 10.33 -1.54
C LEU A 21 0.29 10.79 -3.01
N ASP A 22 1.44 11.37 -3.30
CA ASP A 22 1.78 12.03 -4.56
C ASP A 22 3.26 11.84 -4.89
N ALA A 23 3.75 12.47 -5.95
CA ALA A 23 5.16 12.39 -6.35
C ALA A 23 6.15 12.84 -5.25
N ALA A 24 5.75 13.76 -4.37
CA ALA A 24 6.62 14.25 -3.29
C ALA A 24 6.67 13.29 -2.09
N THR A 25 5.76 12.33 -2.02
CA THR A 25 5.58 11.42 -0.88
C THR A 25 5.64 9.94 -1.25
N ALA A 26 5.67 9.61 -2.55
CA ALA A 26 5.79 8.26 -3.08
C ALA A 26 6.99 7.48 -2.49
N ASP A 27 8.16 8.11 -2.38
CA ASP A 27 9.37 7.48 -1.86
C ASP A 27 9.20 7.04 -0.39
N LEU A 28 8.44 7.78 0.41
CA LEU A 28 8.18 7.41 1.81
C LEU A 28 7.38 6.12 1.92
N LEU A 29 6.45 5.87 0.98
CA LEU A 29 5.70 4.61 0.93
C LEU A 29 6.62 3.46 0.50
N ALA A 30 7.45 3.69 -0.53
CA ALA A 30 8.40 2.69 -1.01
C ALA A 30 9.39 2.27 0.09
N ASP A 31 9.96 3.24 0.80
CA ASP A 31 10.87 3.03 1.93
C ASP A 31 10.20 2.26 3.07
N ALA A 32 8.98 2.62 3.45
CA ALA A 32 8.23 1.95 4.50
C ALA A 32 7.95 0.48 4.16
N VAL A 33 7.53 0.20 2.92
CA VAL A 33 7.30 -1.17 2.44
C VAL A 33 8.61 -1.96 2.40
N ALA A 34 9.68 -1.38 1.85
CA ALA A 34 10.99 -2.04 1.82
C ALA A 34 11.53 -2.37 3.22
N ALA A 35 11.37 -1.44 4.16
CA ALA A 35 11.75 -1.65 5.56
C ALA A 35 10.97 -2.81 6.19
N VAL A 36 9.65 -2.89 5.99
CA VAL A 36 8.82 -4.00 6.49
C VAL A 36 9.25 -5.33 5.87
N LEU A 37 9.40 -5.39 4.55
CA LEU A 37 9.79 -6.62 3.84
C LEU A 37 11.15 -7.15 4.32
N THR A 38 12.11 -6.26 4.55
CA THR A 38 13.47 -6.65 4.95
C THR A 38 13.59 -7.01 6.43
N THR A 39 12.95 -6.25 7.31
CA THR A 39 13.14 -6.37 8.78
C THR A 39 12.16 -7.32 9.44
N GLN A 40 10.92 -7.39 8.98
CA GLN A 40 9.85 -8.15 9.64
C GLN A 40 9.51 -9.43 8.88
N ARG A 41 9.76 -9.48 7.56
CA ARG A 41 9.46 -10.62 6.68
C ARG A 41 8.03 -11.16 6.88
N PRO A 42 7.01 -10.29 6.75
CA PRO A 42 5.63 -10.70 6.93
C PRO A 42 5.19 -11.66 5.83
N ALA A 43 4.12 -12.42 6.10
CA ALA A 43 3.37 -13.12 5.07
C ALA A 43 2.54 -12.14 4.22
N GLU A 44 2.07 -11.04 4.83
CA GLU A 44 1.24 -10.05 4.17
C GLU A 44 1.49 -8.62 4.71
N VAL A 45 1.46 -7.65 3.79
CA VAL A 45 1.48 -6.21 4.07
C VAL A 45 0.14 -5.61 3.70
N VAL A 46 -0.51 -4.95 4.67
CA VAL A 46 -1.76 -4.23 4.47
C VAL A 46 -1.48 -2.73 4.46
N VAL A 47 -1.75 -2.05 3.35
CA VAL A 47 -1.65 -0.59 3.25
C VAL A 47 -3.04 0.01 3.50
N ASP A 48 -3.22 0.66 4.64
CA ASP A 48 -4.49 1.24 5.05
C ASP A 48 -4.54 2.73 4.65
N LEU A 49 -5.44 3.05 3.71
CA LEU A 49 -5.63 4.40 3.16
C LEU A 49 -6.79 5.16 3.83
N ALA A 50 -7.27 4.70 4.99
CA ALA A 50 -8.40 5.30 5.70
C ALA A 50 -8.29 6.82 5.92
N GLU A 51 -7.06 7.34 6.00
CA GLU A 51 -6.74 8.73 6.33
C GLU A 51 -5.87 9.41 5.25
N VAL A 52 -5.86 8.84 4.05
CA VAL A 52 -5.28 9.48 2.88
C VAL A 52 -6.32 10.42 2.26
N ALA A 53 -5.96 11.69 2.16
CA ALA A 53 -6.81 12.77 1.68
C ALA A 53 -6.78 12.91 0.15
N LEU A 54 -5.69 12.51 -0.48
CA LEU A 54 -5.48 12.58 -1.93
C LEU A 54 -4.49 11.51 -2.38
N CYS A 55 -4.72 10.95 -3.56
CA CYS A 55 -3.80 10.07 -4.26
C CYS A 55 -3.80 10.45 -5.75
N ASP A 56 -2.67 10.87 -6.29
CA ASP A 56 -2.51 11.19 -7.72
C ASP A 56 -1.90 10.01 -8.49
N ALA A 57 -1.61 10.19 -9.78
CA ALA A 57 -1.02 9.14 -10.61
C ALA A 57 0.31 8.60 -10.05
N ALA A 58 1.18 9.47 -9.52
CA ALA A 58 2.45 9.04 -8.93
C ALA A 58 2.23 8.24 -7.64
N GLY A 59 1.24 8.63 -6.84
CA GLY A 59 0.82 7.87 -5.67
C GLY A 59 0.29 6.47 -6.02
N ILE A 60 -0.49 6.37 -7.09
CA ILE A 60 -1.00 5.09 -7.61
C ILE A 60 0.15 4.21 -8.10
N ASP A 61 1.08 4.77 -8.87
CA ASP A 61 2.26 4.05 -9.35
C ASP A 61 3.13 3.55 -8.18
N ALA A 62 3.25 4.33 -7.11
CA ALA A 62 3.96 3.92 -5.90
C ALA A 62 3.29 2.71 -5.21
N LEU A 63 1.95 2.68 -5.10
CA LEU A 63 1.22 1.54 -4.56
C LEU A 63 1.41 0.28 -5.41
N LEU A 64 1.41 0.44 -6.73
CA LEU A 64 1.63 -0.67 -7.67
C LEU A 64 3.05 -1.21 -7.60
N ALA A 65 4.05 -0.33 -7.52
CA ALA A 65 5.45 -0.69 -7.35
C ALA A 65 5.67 -1.41 -6.01
N ALA A 66 5.08 -0.91 -4.92
CA ALA A 66 5.10 -1.57 -3.62
C ALA A 66 4.52 -2.99 -3.69
N ARG A 67 3.37 -3.16 -4.36
CA ARG A 67 2.75 -4.47 -4.56
C ARG A 67 3.67 -5.43 -5.34
N ALA A 68 4.32 -4.94 -6.39
CA ALA A 68 5.28 -5.73 -7.16
C ALA A 68 6.52 -6.12 -6.34
N ALA A 69 7.04 -5.21 -5.52
CA ALA A 69 8.18 -5.47 -4.64
C ALA A 69 7.86 -6.52 -3.57
N ALA A 70 6.67 -6.49 -2.98
CA ALA A 70 6.21 -7.53 -2.05
C ALA A 70 6.07 -8.89 -2.75
N ALA A 71 5.44 -8.92 -3.94
CA ALA A 71 5.27 -10.13 -4.72
C ALA A 71 6.61 -10.78 -5.12
N ALA A 72 7.64 -9.99 -5.42
CA ALA A 72 8.99 -10.47 -5.71
C ALA A 72 9.64 -11.22 -4.53
N GLN A 73 9.15 -10.99 -3.31
CA GLN A 73 9.58 -11.69 -2.08
C GLN A 73 8.56 -12.73 -1.61
N VAL A 74 7.57 -13.09 -2.44
CA VAL A 74 6.48 -14.01 -2.09
C VAL A 74 5.66 -13.50 -0.89
N VAL A 75 5.56 -12.17 -0.75
CA VAL A 75 4.77 -11.50 0.28
C VAL A 75 3.52 -10.90 -0.34
N GLY A 76 2.38 -11.10 0.31
CA GLY A 76 1.13 -10.46 -0.06
C GLY A 76 1.16 -8.95 0.14
N LEU A 77 0.60 -8.16 -0.77
CA LEU A 77 0.29 -6.76 -0.49
C LEU A 77 -1.09 -6.38 -1.00
N VAL A 78 -1.88 -5.81 -0.10
CA VAL A 78 -3.25 -5.35 -0.35
C VAL A 78 -3.47 -3.95 0.20
N VAL A 79 -4.25 -3.15 -0.53
CA VAL A 79 -4.72 -1.84 -0.12
C VAL A 79 -6.12 -1.98 0.49
N ILE A 80 -6.33 -1.37 1.66
CA ILE A 80 -7.64 -1.33 2.32
C ILE A 80 -8.08 0.11 2.59
N ASN A 81 -9.40 0.26 2.81
CA ASN A 81 -10.04 1.53 3.12
C ASN A 81 -9.74 2.71 2.16
N PRO A 82 -9.60 2.54 0.83
CA PRO A 82 -9.65 3.70 -0.05
C PRO A 82 -11.05 4.30 0.00
N ARG A 83 -11.16 5.61 0.24
CA ARG A 83 -12.45 6.31 0.38
C ARG A 83 -12.48 7.59 -0.46
N GLY A 84 -13.69 8.07 -0.75
CA GLY A 84 -13.91 9.36 -1.41
C GLY A 84 -13.08 9.54 -2.69
N VAL A 85 -12.35 10.65 -2.77
CA VAL A 85 -11.51 11.01 -3.93
C VAL A 85 -10.40 9.99 -4.19
N VAL A 86 -9.84 9.37 -3.15
CA VAL A 86 -8.79 8.34 -3.31
C VAL A 86 -9.36 7.09 -3.96
N ARG A 87 -10.51 6.59 -3.48
CA ARG A 87 -11.18 5.44 -4.10
C ARG A 87 -11.48 5.73 -5.57
N ARG A 88 -12.02 6.90 -5.86
CA ARG A 88 -12.35 7.30 -7.23
C ARG A 88 -11.11 7.38 -8.12
N ALA A 89 -9.99 7.93 -7.64
CA ALA A 89 -8.76 7.96 -8.42
C ALA A 89 -8.23 6.54 -8.75
N LEU A 90 -8.32 5.60 -7.80
CA LEU A 90 -7.98 4.20 -8.06
C LEU A 90 -8.93 3.53 -9.07
N ASP A 91 -10.21 3.86 -9.02
CA ASP A 91 -11.23 3.32 -9.93
C ASP A 91 -11.07 3.90 -11.35
N ASP A 92 -10.96 5.23 -11.47
CA ASP A 92 -10.75 5.95 -12.73
C ASP A 92 -9.44 5.54 -13.43
N SER A 93 -8.42 5.13 -12.65
CA SER A 93 -7.16 4.57 -13.19
C SER A 93 -7.23 3.07 -13.54
N GLY A 94 -8.33 2.38 -13.20
CA GLY A 94 -8.48 0.93 -13.40
C GLY A 94 -7.59 0.08 -12.48
N THR A 95 -7.09 0.63 -11.38
CA THR A 95 -6.14 -0.05 -10.48
C THR A 95 -6.77 -0.53 -9.18
N LEU A 96 -7.99 -0.07 -8.85
CA LEU A 96 -8.69 -0.38 -7.61
C LEU A 96 -8.75 -1.88 -7.33
N ASP A 97 -9.26 -2.68 -8.28
CA ASP A 97 -9.40 -4.12 -8.10
C ASP A 97 -8.03 -4.79 -7.95
N ARG A 98 -7.02 -4.36 -8.71
CA ARG A 98 -5.67 -4.93 -8.64
C ARG A 98 -5.00 -4.67 -7.29
N LEU A 99 -5.26 -3.50 -6.70
CA LEU A 99 -4.68 -3.08 -5.42
C LEU A 99 -5.46 -3.61 -4.21
N THR A 100 -6.77 -3.81 -4.34
CA THR A 100 -7.64 -4.25 -3.23
C THR A 100 -7.93 -5.75 -3.24
N ALA A 101 -7.67 -6.45 -4.34
CA ALA A 101 -7.78 -7.89 -4.37
C ALA A 101 -6.72 -8.52 -3.46
N PRO A 102 -7.09 -9.57 -2.69
CA PRO A 102 -6.10 -10.34 -1.95
C PRO A 102 -5.05 -10.88 -2.93
N PRO A 103 -3.78 -10.97 -2.50
CA PRO A 103 -2.71 -11.52 -3.32
C PRO A 103 -3.14 -12.90 -3.81
N THR A 104 -3.10 -13.09 -5.13
CA THR A 104 -3.43 -14.38 -5.74
C THR A 104 -2.27 -15.32 -5.44
N VAL A 105 -2.38 -16.06 -4.34
CA VAL A 105 -1.41 -17.10 -3.98
C VAL A 105 -1.39 -18.11 -5.13
N ARG A 106 -0.22 -18.30 -5.74
CA ARG A 106 0.07 -19.40 -6.66
C ARG A 106 1.04 -20.36 -5.98
#